data_AF-A0A661I4Q4-F1
#
_entry.id   AF-A0A661I4Q4-F1
#
_cell.length_a   1.000
_cell.length_b   1.000
_cell.length_c   1.000
_cell.angle_alpha   90.00
_cell.angle_beta   90.00
_cell.angle_gamma   90.00
#
_symmetry.space_group_name_H-M   'P 1'
#
loop_
_entity.id
_entity.type
_entity.pdbx_description
1 polymer ?
#
loop_
_entity_poly.entity_id
_entity_poly.type
_entity_poly.pdbx_seq_one_letter_code
_entity_poly.pdbx_strand_id
1 'polypeptide(L)'
;MIKYLKILLLLLSSILFLACEKKVETGVAEVHWDRDMCARCVMVVSDRKNTVQIRNPDTGKTYMFDDIGCTILWFEEEKIEWKDRAIIWVTDVNSGEFINAKTAFYDTNNITPMAYGFSAHKSKDSIKKDEEIIDFNEVVKRVIKIGR
;
A
#
# COMPACT_ATOMS: atom_id res chain seq x y z
N MET A 1 -37.47 3.90 -45.80
CA MET A 1 -36.09 4.37 -45.54
C MET A 1 -35.94 5.11 -44.22
N ILE A 2 -36.68 6.20 -43.96
CA ILE A 2 -36.51 7.04 -42.74
C ILE A 2 -36.78 6.28 -41.42
N LYS A 3 -37.72 5.31 -41.38
CA LYS A 3 -37.99 4.49 -40.20
C LYS A 3 -36.80 3.61 -39.80
N TYR A 4 -36.12 2.99 -40.76
CA TYR A 4 -34.95 2.15 -40.52
C TYR A 4 -33.72 2.98 -40.15
N LEU A 5 -33.60 4.20 -40.68
CA LEU A 5 -32.55 5.16 -40.32
C LEU A 5 -32.65 5.59 -38.84
N LYS A 6 -33.87 5.82 -38.33
CA LYS A 6 -34.09 6.13 -36.90
C LYS A 6 -33.76 4.96 -35.98
N ILE A 7 -34.12 3.73 -36.38
CA ILE A 7 -33.79 2.51 -35.62
C ILE A 7 -32.27 2.28 -35.60
N LEU A 8 -31.59 2.51 -36.72
CA LEU A 8 -30.13 2.42 -36.83
C LEU A 8 -29.43 3.48 -35.96
N LEU A 9 -29.95 4.71 -35.91
CA LEU A 9 -29.42 5.78 -35.06
C LEU A 9 -29.60 5.47 -33.56
N LEU A 10 -30.72 4.84 -33.17
CA LEU A 10 -30.97 4.40 -31.79
C LEU A 10 -30.06 3.23 -31.38
N LEU A 11 -29.83 2.27 -32.28
CA LEU A 11 -28.87 1.18 -32.06
C LEU A 11 -27.43 1.69 -31.95
N LEU A 12 -27.03 2.64 -32.80
CA LEU A 12 -25.70 3.26 -32.74
C LEU A 12 -25.49 4.07 -31.45
N SER A 13 -26.54 4.75 -30.95
CA SER A 13 -26.51 5.46 -29.67
C SER A 13 -26.38 4.52 -28.46
N SER A 14 -26.85 3.27 -28.56
CA SER A 14 -26.77 2.30 -27.46
C SER A 14 -25.36 1.69 -27.28
N ILE A 15 -24.53 1.72 -28.33
CA ILE A 15 -23.13 1.24 -28.29
C ILE A 15 -22.21 2.23 -27.56
N LEU A 16 -22.60 3.51 -27.43
CA LEU A 16 -21.82 4.55 -26.76
C LEU A 16 -21.80 4.42 -25.22
N PHE A 17 -22.61 3.53 -24.63
CA PHE A 17 -22.64 3.29 -23.18
C PHE A 17 -21.82 2.08 -22.72
N LEU A 18 -21.02 1.47 -23.59
CA LEU A 18 -19.97 0.53 -23.18
C LEU A 18 -18.78 1.32 -22.59
N ALA A 19 -19.03 2.08 -21.52
CA ALA A 19 -17.96 2.60 -20.69
C ALA A 19 -17.27 1.39 -20.07
N CYS A 20 -16.05 1.12 -20.52
CA CYS A 20 -15.20 0.08 -19.97
C CYS A 20 -14.96 0.44 -18.50
N GLU A 21 -15.57 -0.31 -17.57
CA GLU A 21 -15.31 -0.19 -16.14
C GLU A 21 -13.84 -0.58 -15.92
N LYS A 22 -12.98 0.44 -15.80
CA LYS A 22 -11.56 0.20 -15.49
C LYS A 22 -11.51 -0.42 -14.09
N LYS A 23 -11.17 -1.69 -14.03
CA LYS A 23 -10.89 -2.37 -12.75
C LYS A 23 -9.78 -1.62 -12.04
N VAL A 24 -10.01 -1.34 -10.76
CA VAL A 24 -8.99 -0.73 -9.90
C VAL A 24 -7.81 -1.69 -9.80
N GLU A 25 -6.62 -1.26 -10.22
CA GLU A 25 -5.40 -2.04 -10.06
C GLU A 25 -5.00 -2.09 -8.58
N THR A 26 -4.96 -3.29 -8.01
CA THR A 26 -4.66 -3.52 -6.59
C THR A 26 -3.24 -3.99 -6.33
N GLY A 27 -2.52 -4.40 -7.39
CA GLY A 27 -1.14 -4.85 -7.30
C GLY A 27 -0.15 -3.71 -7.02
N VAL A 28 1.09 -4.11 -6.76
CA VAL A 28 2.21 -3.19 -6.58
C VAL A 28 2.42 -2.39 -7.88
N ALA A 29 2.35 -1.08 -7.79
CA ALA A 29 2.77 -0.16 -8.85
C ALA A 29 4.28 -0.16 -8.96
N GLU A 30 4.79 0.20 -10.13
CA GLU A 30 6.20 0.55 -10.29
C GLU A 30 6.64 1.57 -9.24
N VAL A 31 7.75 1.28 -8.58
CA VAL A 31 8.39 2.17 -7.60
C VAL A 31 9.56 2.85 -8.29
N HIS A 32 9.54 4.19 -8.34
CA HIS A 32 10.66 4.97 -8.80
C HIS A 32 11.61 5.20 -7.63
N TRP A 33 12.41 4.20 -7.34
CA TRP A 33 13.44 4.28 -6.31
C TRP A 33 14.27 5.54 -6.46
N ASP A 34 14.63 6.14 -5.32
CA ASP A 34 15.48 7.31 -5.26
C ASP A 34 14.83 8.57 -5.89
N ARG A 35 13.50 8.54 -6.13
CA ARG A 35 12.71 9.65 -6.67
C ARG A 35 11.33 9.80 -6.02
N ASP A 36 10.64 8.68 -5.79
CA ASP A 36 9.35 8.71 -5.10
C ASP A 36 9.55 9.22 -3.67
N MET A 37 8.66 10.08 -3.21
CA MET A 37 8.72 10.66 -1.87
C MET A 37 7.70 9.99 -0.95
N CYS A 38 8.09 9.75 0.29
CA CYS A 38 7.20 9.31 1.34
C CYS A 38 6.08 10.33 1.55
N ALA A 39 4.83 9.90 1.49
CA ALA A 39 3.67 10.79 1.57
C ALA A 39 3.51 11.48 2.95
N ARG A 40 4.22 11.00 3.97
CA ARG A 40 4.21 11.58 5.32
C ARG A 40 5.43 12.45 5.61
N CYS A 41 6.62 11.84 5.64
CA CYS A 41 7.85 12.53 6.07
C CYS A 41 8.57 13.28 4.94
N VAL A 42 8.11 13.12 3.69
CA VAL A 42 8.69 13.76 2.48
C VAL A 42 10.14 13.32 2.21
N MET A 43 10.63 12.28 2.87
CA MET A 43 11.91 11.65 2.56
C MET A 43 11.82 10.85 1.26
N VAL A 44 12.94 10.78 0.53
CA VAL A 44 13.04 9.98 -0.69
C VAL A 44 13.01 8.49 -0.34
N VAL A 45 12.22 7.72 -1.07
CA VAL A 45 12.10 6.27 -0.91
C VAL A 45 13.28 5.58 -1.59
N SER A 46 14.24 5.17 -0.77
CA SER A 46 15.49 4.50 -1.21
C SER A 46 15.69 3.12 -0.62
N ASP A 47 15.09 2.83 0.54
CA ASP A 47 15.28 1.54 1.22
C ASP A 47 14.44 0.43 0.57
N ARG A 48 15.08 -0.66 0.17
CA ARG A 48 14.40 -1.77 -0.54
C ARG A 48 13.86 -2.85 0.41
N LYS A 49 13.89 -2.62 1.72
CA LYS A 49 13.62 -3.63 2.75
C LYS A 49 12.55 -3.22 3.76
N ASN A 50 12.20 -1.94 3.85
CA ASN A 50 11.18 -1.40 4.74
C ASN A 50 10.15 -0.50 4.02
N THR A 51 10.24 -0.38 2.70
CA THR A 51 9.34 0.46 1.91
C THR A 51 7.92 -0.09 1.92
N VAL A 52 6.96 0.82 2.02
CA VAL A 52 5.53 0.52 1.97
C VAL A 52 4.90 1.25 0.79
N GLN A 53 4.02 0.54 0.09
CA GLN A 53 3.15 1.10 -0.93
C GLN A 53 1.69 0.85 -0.55
N ILE A 54 0.89 1.90 -0.58
CA ILE A 54 -0.55 1.82 -0.34
C ILE A 54 -1.29 2.05 -1.65
N ARG A 55 -2.31 1.24 -1.93
CA ARG A 55 -3.32 1.53 -2.93
C ARG A 55 -4.62 1.92 -2.26
N ASN A 56 -5.16 3.07 -2.65
CA ASN A 56 -6.52 3.44 -2.32
C ASN A 56 -7.49 2.47 -3.02
N PRO A 57 -8.36 1.77 -2.28
CA PRO A 57 -9.18 0.69 -2.83
C PRO A 57 -10.27 1.19 -3.80
N ASP A 58 -10.65 2.46 -3.72
CA ASP A 58 -11.74 3.04 -4.51
C ASP A 58 -11.22 3.69 -5.80
N THR A 59 -10.01 4.26 -5.75
CA THR A 59 -9.45 5.08 -6.85
C THR A 59 -8.23 4.45 -7.50
N GLY A 60 -7.58 3.48 -6.86
CA GLY A 60 -6.31 2.91 -7.29
C GLY A 60 -5.11 3.83 -7.09
N LYS A 61 -5.32 5.03 -6.51
CA LYS A 61 -4.23 5.98 -6.25
C LYS A 61 -3.19 5.35 -5.33
N THR A 62 -1.94 5.47 -5.75
CA THR A 62 -0.77 4.94 -5.05
C THR A 62 -0.17 5.99 -4.13
N TYR A 63 0.26 5.54 -2.96
CA TYR A 63 1.05 6.33 -2.01
C TYR A 63 2.27 5.51 -1.61
N MET A 64 3.43 6.17 -1.50
CA MET A 64 4.69 5.54 -1.11
C MET A 64 5.08 6.00 0.30
N PHE A 65 5.73 5.12 1.05
CA PHE A 65 6.28 5.41 2.36
C PHE A 65 7.62 4.70 2.52
N ASP A 66 8.54 5.37 3.18
CA ASP A 66 9.89 4.90 3.49
C ASP A 66 9.92 3.91 4.65
N ASP A 67 8.90 3.93 5.51
CA ASP A 67 8.80 3.10 6.71
C ASP A 67 7.32 2.78 7.03
N ILE A 68 7.06 1.61 7.65
CA ILE A 68 5.72 1.20 8.07
C ILE A 68 5.14 2.15 9.13
N GLY A 69 5.99 2.75 9.97
CA GLY A 69 5.54 3.74 10.92
C GLY A 69 4.97 4.99 10.25
N CYS A 70 5.58 5.42 9.14
CA CYS A 70 5.05 6.54 8.34
C CYS A 70 3.68 6.24 7.76
N THR A 71 3.45 5.01 7.27
CA THR A 71 2.14 4.57 6.76
C THR A 71 1.06 4.70 7.83
N ILE A 72 1.32 4.18 9.02
CA ILE A 72 0.32 4.10 10.10
C ILE A 72 -0.03 5.50 10.61
N LEU A 73 0.96 6.35 10.85
CA LEU A 73 0.72 7.69 11.36
C LEU A 73 0.09 8.59 10.30
N TRP A 74 0.41 8.40 9.02
CA TRP A 74 -0.26 9.10 7.93
C TRP A 74 -1.76 8.82 7.88
N PHE A 75 -2.18 7.57 8.11
CA PHE A 75 -3.61 7.25 8.18
C PHE A 75 -4.34 8.03 9.27
N GLU A 76 -3.70 8.23 10.42
CA GLU A 76 -4.29 8.95 11.55
C GLU A 76 -4.23 10.48 11.36
N GLU A 77 -3.10 11.01 10.89
CA GLU A 77 -2.87 12.44 10.66
C GLU A 77 -3.78 13.00 9.56
N GLU A 78 -3.86 12.31 8.43
CA GLU A 78 -4.68 12.71 7.26
C GLU A 78 -6.13 12.23 7.35
N LYS A 79 -6.51 11.53 8.43
CA LYS A 79 -7.88 11.03 8.69
C LYS A 79 -8.41 10.22 7.51
N ILE A 80 -7.63 9.22 7.10
CA ILE A 80 -7.94 8.43 5.92
C ILE A 80 -9.12 7.49 6.22
N GLU A 81 -10.32 7.87 5.76
CA GLU A 81 -11.58 7.13 5.97
C GLU A 81 -11.58 5.70 5.41
N TRP A 82 -10.74 5.43 4.41
CA TRP A 82 -10.64 4.11 3.76
C TRP A 82 -9.50 3.24 4.32
N LYS A 83 -8.85 3.63 5.42
CA LYS A 83 -7.67 2.95 5.98
C LYS A 83 -7.89 1.44 6.21
N ASP A 84 -9.06 1.04 6.70
CA ASP A 84 -9.36 -0.37 6.99
C ASP A 84 -9.44 -1.22 5.72
N ARG A 85 -9.85 -0.60 4.60
CA ARG A 85 -9.93 -1.22 3.27
C ARG A 85 -8.68 -1.03 2.43
N ALA A 86 -7.70 -0.26 2.91
CA ALA A 86 -6.46 -0.01 2.20
C ALA A 86 -5.75 -1.33 1.84
N ILE A 87 -5.21 -1.38 0.62
CA ILE A 87 -4.29 -2.44 0.22
C ILE A 87 -2.89 -1.94 0.54
N ILE A 88 -2.17 -2.67 1.40
CA ILE A 88 -0.89 -2.25 1.96
C ILE A 88 0.14 -3.30 1.60
N TRP A 89 1.09 -2.91 0.76
CA TRP A 89 2.24 -3.71 0.36
C TRP A 89 3.46 -3.22 1.13
N VAL A 90 4.20 -4.12 1.76
CA VAL A 90 5.47 -3.83 2.44
C VAL A 90 6.54 -4.73 1.88
N THR A 91 7.76 -4.25 1.70
CA THR A 91 8.88 -5.11 1.29
C THR A 91 9.26 -6.08 2.40
N ASP A 92 9.43 -7.36 2.06
CA ASP A 92 10.07 -8.35 2.90
C ASP A 92 11.53 -7.99 3.13
N VAL A 93 11.99 -7.97 4.37
CA VAL A 93 13.30 -7.45 4.76
C VAL A 93 14.48 -8.27 4.20
N ASN A 94 14.24 -9.54 3.89
CA ASN A 94 15.28 -10.45 3.39
C ASN A 94 15.40 -10.39 1.87
N SER A 95 14.27 -10.48 1.17
CA SER A 95 14.20 -10.58 -0.28
C SER A 95 13.98 -9.25 -1.00
N GLY A 96 13.40 -8.27 -0.33
CA GLY A 96 12.91 -7.02 -0.93
C GLY A 96 11.62 -7.17 -1.75
N GLU A 97 11.02 -8.37 -1.78
CA GLU A 97 9.73 -8.59 -2.44
C GLU A 97 8.61 -7.87 -1.69
N PHE A 98 7.71 -7.19 -2.41
CA PHE A 98 6.49 -6.67 -1.81
C PHE A 98 5.54 -7.80 -1.41
N ILE A 99 5.15 -7.80 -0.14
CA ILE A 99 4.21 -8.74 0.49
C ILE A 99 3.04 -7.97 1.14
N ASN A 100 1.95 -8.67 1.43
CA ASN A 100 0.80 -8.05 2.09
C ASN A 100 1.14 -7.74 3.57
N ALA A 101 1.17 -6.46 3.92
CA ALA A 101 1.54 -5.99 5.26
C ALA A 101 0.60 -6.52 6.35
N LYS A 102 -0.70 -6.64 6.06
CA LYS A 102 -1.70 -7.08 7.04
C LYS A 102 -1.54 -8.54 7.44
N THR A 103 -0.83 -9.34 6.64
CA THR A 103 -0.59 -10.77 6.90
C THR A 103 0.89 -11.11 7.09
N ALA A 104 1.78 -10.12 7.10
CA ALA A 104 3.20 -10.31 7.33
C ALA A 104 3.49 -10.56 8.82
N PHE A 105 4.69 -11.09 9.09
CA PHE A 105 5.26 -11.20 10.42
C PHE A 105 6.26 -10.06 10.63
N TYR A 106 6.36 -9.52 11.84
CA TYR A 106 7.26 -8.41 12.12
C TYR A 106 8.16 -8.72 13.30
N ASP A 107 9.45 -8.42 13.17
CA ASP A 107 10.38 -8.28 14.30
C ASP A 107 10.54 -6.81 14.69
N THR A 108 11.07 -6.54 15.90
CA THR A 108 10.90 -5.23 16.56
C THR A 108 12.19 -4.45 16.80
N ASN A 109 13.36 -5.05 16.55
CA ASN A 109 14.66 -4.49 16.93
C ASN A 109 15.53 -4.11 15.73
N ASN A 110 14.90 -3.68 14.63
CA ASN A 110 15.61 -3.34 13.40
C ASN A 110 16.05 -1.88 13.36
N ILE A 111 17.07 -1.61 12.55
CA ILE A 111 17.36 -0.25 12.09
C ILE A 111 16.51 -0.02 10.85
N THR A 112 15.43 0.75 11.00
CA THR A 112 14.55 1.15 9.89
C THR A 112 14.77 2.62 9.53
N PRO A 113 14.41 3.08 8.32
CA PRO A 113 14.69 4.44 7.86
C PRO A 113 14.19 5.53 8.83
N MET A 114 13.05 5.29 9.47
CA MET A 114 12.45 6.24 10.43
C MET A 114 12.54 5.75 11.89
N ALA A 115 13.37 4.76 12.15
CA ALA A 115 13.69 4.23 13.48
C ALA A 115 12.49 3.76 14.31
N TYR A 116 11.43 3.24 13.66
CA TYR A 116 10.31 2.58 14.36
C TYR A 116 10.65 1.16 14.81
N GLY A 117 11.62 0.52 14.14
CA GLY A 117 12.16 -0.78 14.55
C GLY A 117 11.47 -2.01 13.95
N PHE A 118 10.40 -1.81 13.17
CA PHE A 118 9.59 -2.89 12.62
C PHE A 118 9.96 -3.22 11.18
N SER A 119 10.40 -4.46 10.93
CA SER A 119 10.67 -4.95 9.58
C SER A 119 9.76 -6.13 9.26
N ALA A 120 9.26 -6.20 8.02
CA ALA A 120 8.30 -7.22 7.61
C ALA A 120 8.99 -8.47 7.07
N HIS A 121 8.43 -9.63 7.38
CA HIS A 121 8.87 -10.94 6.92
C HIS A 121 7.70 -11.71 6.31
N LYS A 122 7.95 -12.36 5.18
CA LYS A 122 7.00 -13.22 4.50
C LYS A 122 6.69 -14.50 5.29
N SER A 123 7.68 -14.99 6.03
CA SER A 123 7.55 -16.18 6.88
C SER A 123 8.12 -15.89 8.26
N LYS A 124 7.45 -16.39 9.31
CA LYS A 124 7.98 -16.37 10.67
C LYS A 124 9.34 -17.06 10.80
N ASP A 125 9.63 -18.04 9.94
CA ASP A 125 10.86 -18.83 10.01
C ASP A 125 12.10 -18.05 9.56
N SER A 126 11.93 -16.90 8.90
CA SER A 126 13.04 -16.00 8.57
C SER A 126 13.41 -15.04 9.71
N ILE A 127 12.60 -14.99 10.77
CA ILE A 127 12.89 -14.22 11.97
C ILE A 127 13.76 -15.09 12.91
N LYS A 128 14.78 -14.47 13.52
CA LYS A 128 15.66 -15.18 14.46
C LYS A 128 14.87 -15.62 15.70
N LYS A 129 15.22 -16.77 16.26
CA LYS A 129 14.46 -17.42 17.36
C LYS A 129 14.35 -16.58 18.64
N ASP A 130 15.28 -15.66 18.84
CA ASP A 130 15.39 -14.78 20.00
C ASP A 130 14.70 -13.42 19.79
N GLU A 131 14.21 -13.13 18.59
CA GLU A 131 13.48 -11.90 18.29
C GLU A 131 11.99 -12.04 18.63
N GLU A 132 11.40 -10.94 19.08
CA GLU A 132 9.96 -10.86 19.27
C GLU A 132 9.28 -10.88 17.89
N ILE A 133 8.27 -11.75 17.72
CA ILE A 133 7.44 -11.80 16.52
C ILE A 133 6.07 -11.22 16.84
N ILE A 134 5.71 -10.14 16.15
CA ILE A 134 4.41 -9.47 16.29
C ILE A 134 3.66 -9.43 14.95
N ASP A 135 2.34 -9.23 15.03
CA ASP A 135 1.49 -9.04 13.86
C ASP A 135 1.31 -7.55 13.52
N PHE A 136 0.66 -7.29 12.38
CA PHE A 136 0.38 -5.93 11.91
C PHE A 136 -0.41 -5.09 12.93
N ASN A 137 -1.34 -5.67 13.68
CA ASN A 137 -2.17 -4.91 14.63
C ASN A 137 -1.33 -4.44 15.83
N GLU A 138 -0.43 -5.29 16.32
CA GLU A 138 0.49 -4.90 17.38
C GLU A 138 1.50 -3.86 16.89
N VAL A 139 1.96 -3.93 15.62
CA VAL A 139 2.75 -2.85 14.99
C VAL A 139 1.97 -1.54 15.01
N VAL A 140 0.73 -1.52 14.51
CA VAL A 140 -0.15 -0.33 14.50
C VAL A 140 -0.24 0.30 15.89
N LYS A 141 -0.56 -0.51 16.90
CA LYS A 141 -0.67 -0.06 18.30
C LYS A 141 0.64 0.52 18.84
N ARG A 142 1.77 -0.12 18.56
CA ARG A 142 3.09 0.35 19.03
C ARG A 142 3.54 1.62 18.31
N VAL A 143 3.33 1.71 17.00
CA VAL A 143 3.63 2.93 16.23
C VAL A 143 2.82 4.11 16.74
N ILE A 144 1.51 3.94 16.96
CA ILE A 144 0.64 5.00 17.53
C ILE A 144 1.15 5.42 18.92
N LYS A 145 1.58 4.46 19.75
CA LYS A 145 2.17 4.75 21.06
C LYS A 145 3.50 5.52 20.96
N ILE A 146 4.32 5.24 19.94
CA ILE A 146 5.57 5.97 19.69
C ILE A 146 5.28 7.41 19.26
N GLY A 147 4.33 7.63 18.34
CA GLY A 147 3.74 8.93 18.02
C GLY A 147 4.72 10.01 17.51
N ARG A 148 5.81 9.61 16.85
CA ARG A 148 6.85 10.51 16.32
C ARG A 148 6.60 10.86 14.87
#